data_AF-A0A9D8E2P3-F1
#
_entry.id   AF-A0A9D8E2P3-F1
#
_cell.length_a   1.000
_cell.length_b   1.000
_cell.length_c   1.000
_cell.angle_alpha   90.00
_cell.angle_beta   90.00
_cell.angle_gamma   90.00
#
_symmetry.space_group_name_H-M   'P 1'
#
loop_
_entity.id
_entity.type
_entity.pdbx_description
1 polymer ?
#
loop_
_entity_poly.entity_id
_entity_poly.type
_entity_poly.pdbx_seq_one_letter_code
_entity_poly.pdbx_strand_id
1 'polypeptide(L)'
;MVTIRLPAVLLPSAGEAAEVEVTASTLGEAFESLFAAHPVLRAQLVDRAGEISPHLLVFHGDRLLPRRAWAAVPLASGDSLRLVPSVAGGADDVRMRGFRRRASVAEALAAALEGARPLPDERVPLAECAGRVAAGPVISGVDIPSFARSTMDGYALRAADTFGSLPYDPVVLTIGGESMPGRPAPGPLAPGTACRIMTGAALPAGADAVLRAEEASEVAGRLEVRAAVAAGRNVGRVGEDVRRGDQVVSAGRRLLPQDVGLLSSVGCSRVAVYRRPRVRLIVSGNELLPAGRRPTKNRITDSNGPMLAALVERDGGVVEASLRLPDDPAALRRALGRPGAEVIVTAGAASVGREDWVPVLVAELGHLTVHGVAMRPSSPTGVGRIGDTPVVLLPGNPVSCLVAYDFFAGPVIRTLGGLAAALPYRVASLPLAARLVSQIGRTDYARVRVRSGRVEPVAIGGASALSSVTRADGFVVIPEASEGYPEGTEVEVHLYQPPEGDG
;
A
#
# COMPACT_ATOMS: atom_id res chain seq x y z
N MET A 1 -44.09 -22.02 19.37
CA MET A 1 -43.04 -22.41 18.42
C MET A 1 -41.82 -21.54 18.64
N VAL A 2 -40.64 -22.09 18.52
CA VAL A 2 -39.34 -21.42 18.60
C VAL A 2 -38.67 -21.56 17.24
N THR A 3 -38.05 -20.49 16.75
CA THR A 3 -37.34 -20.49 15.46
C THR A 3 -35.84 -20.62 15.68
N ILE A 4 -35.22 -21.68 15.15
CA ILE A 4 -33.78 -21.91 15.18
C ILE A 4 -33.18 -21.48 13.85
N ARG A 5 -32.30 -20.47 13.87
CA ARG A 5 -31.57 -20.00 12.69
C ARG A 5 -30.21 -20.68 12.59
N LEU A 6 -30.01 -21.42 11.51
CA LEU A 6 -28.80 -22.18 11.26
C LEU A 6 -27.81 -21.36 10.42
N PRO A 7 -26.51 -21.42 10.72
CA PRO A 7 -25.50 -20.77 9.91
C PRO A 7 -25.22 -21.55 8.63
N ALA A 8 -24.67 -20.87 7.62
CA ALA A 8 -24.40 -21.43 6.29
C ALA A 8 -23.70 -22.80 6.31
N VAL A 9 -22.75 -22.99 7.24
CA VAL A 9 -21.98 -24.23 7.38
C VAL A 9 -22.82 -25.45 7.78
N LEU A 10 -23.97 -25.24 8.44
CA LEU A 10 -24.84 -26.33 8.91
C LEU A 10 -25.99 -26.63 7.94
N LEU A 11 -26.24 -25.77 6.93
CA LEU A 11 -27.35 -25.93 5.99
C LEU A 11 -27.35 -27.28 5.25
N PRO A 12 -26.20 -27.80 4.75
CA PRO A 12 -26.19 -29.10 4.08
C PRO A 12 -26.59 -30.25 5.00
N SER A 13 -26.31 -30.12 6.31
CA SER A 13 -26.67 -31.11 7.34
C SER A 13 -28.12 -30.96 7.84
N ALA A 14 -28.78 -29.86 7.47
CA ALA A 14 -30.16 -29.51 7.82
C ALA A 14 -31.11 -29.51 6.61
N GLY A 15 -30.74 -30.16 5.49
CA GLY A 15 -31.56 -30.20 4.29
C GLY A 15 -31.77 -28.84 3.62
N GLU A 16 -30.76 -27.96 3.67
CA GLU A 16 -30.76 -26.59 3.15
C GLU A 16 -31.74 -25.62 3.83
N ALA A 17 -32.28 -25.98 5.00
CA ALA A 17 -33.16 -25.11 5.77
C ALA A 17 -32.34 -24.10 6.62
N ALA A 18 -32.48 -22.81 6.31
CA ALA A 18 -31.84 -21.73 7.08
C ALA A 18 -32.54 -21.43 8.41
N GLU A 19 -33.83 -21.75 8.51
CA GLU A 19 -34.62 -21.62 9.72
C GLU A 19 -35.44 -22.89 9.95
N VAL A 20 -35.45 -23.37 11.19
CA VAL A 20 -36.23 -24.55 11.61
C VAL A 20 -37.14 -24.15 12.75
N GLU A 21 -38.44 -24.39 12.60
CA GLU A 21 -39.43 -24.15 13.65
C GLU A 21 -39.67 -25.42 14.47
N VAL A 22 -39.55 -25.29 15.79
CA VAL A 22 -39.75 -26.41 16.72
C VAL A 22 -40.72 -26.01 17.84
N THR A 23 -41.46 -26.98 18.37
CA THR A 23 -42.26 -26.78 19.58
C THR A 23 -41.45 -27.27 20.77
N ALA A 24 -40.98 -26.32 21.58
CA ALA A 24 -40.12 -26.59 22.73
C ALA A 24 -40.35 -25.55 23.83
N SER A 25 -40.23 -25.98 25.08
CA SER A 25 -40.27 -25.15 26.29
C SER A 25 -38.88 -24.92 26.88
N THR A 26 -37.88 -25.68 26.41
CA THR A 26 -36.47 -25.54 26.78
C THR A 26 -35.54 -25.68 25.58
N LEU A 27 -34.31 -25.18 25.70
CA LEU A 27 -33.29 -25.35 24.65
C LEU A 27 -32.95 -26.82 24.40
N GLY A 28 -32.98 -27.66 25.44
CA GLY A 28 -32.80 -29.11 25.30
C GLY A 28 -33.86 -29.73 24.39
N GLU A 29 -35.14 -29.43 24.65
CA GLU A 29 -36.26 -29.88 23.80
C GLU A 29 -36.15 -29.37 22.37
N ALA A 30 -35.74 -28.12 22.18
CA ALA A 30 -35.57 -27.52 20.86
C ALA A 30 -34.49 -28.25 20.04
N PHE A 31 -33.35 -28.57 20.67
CA PHE A 31 -32.26 -29.30 20.02
C PHE A 31 -32.60 -30.77 19.78
N GLU A 32 -33.27 -31.44 20.72
CA GLU A 32 -33.74 -32.82 20.51
C GLU A 32 -34.75 -32.92 19.36
N SER A 33 -35.66 -31.95 19.24
CA SER A 33 -36.57 -31.85 18.09
C SER A 33 -35.80 -31.63 16.78
N LEU A 34 -34.78 -30.78 16.79
CA LEU A 34 -33.88 -30.57 15.64
C LEU A 34 -33.09 -31.84 15.27
N PHE A 35 -32.62 -32.61 16.26
CA PHE A 35 -31.88 -33.87 16.04
C PHE A 35 -32.78 -35.00 15.55
N ALA A 36 -34.05 -35.01 15.95
CA ALA A 36 -35.03 -35.96 15.43
C ALA A 36 -35.28 -35.74 13.93
N ALA A 37 -35.35 -34.48 13.49
CA ALA A 37 -35.50 -34.11 12.08
C ALA A 37 -34.20 -34.29 11.28
N HIS A 38 -33.05 -33.96 11.89
CA HIS A 38 -31.73 -33.98 11.25
C HIS A 38 -30.68 -34.64 12.17
N PRO A 39 -30.57 -35.98 12.17
CA PRO A 39 -29.69 -36.70 13.10
C PRO A 39 -28.21 -36.33 13.01
N VAL A 40 -27.74 -35.94 11.82
CA VAL A 40 -26.35 -35.52 11.54
C VAL A 40 -25.96 -34.29 12.37
N LEU A 41 -26.92 -33.40 12.65
CA LEU A 41 -26.70 -32.17 13.41
C LEU A 41 -26.28 -32.47 14.86
N ARG A 42 -26.66 -33.61 15.46
CA ARG A 42 -26.29 -33.93 16.85
C ARG A 42 -24.78 -33.88 17.08
N ALA A 43 -24.01 -34.51 16.19
CA ALA A 43 -22.56 -34.57 16.29
C ALA A 43 -21.88 -33.22 15.98
N GLN A 44 -22.60 -32.27 15.38
CA GLN A 44 -22.10 -30.94 15.03
C GLN A 44 -22.45 -29.90 16.09
N LEU A 45 -23.62 -30.01 16.74
CA LEU A 45 -24.11 -29.07 17.75
C LEU A 45 -23.75 -29.46 19.18
N VAL A 46 -23.51 -30.74 19.48
CA VAL A 46 -23.25 -31.24 20.84
C VAL A 46 -22.01 -32.14 20.82
N ASP A 47 -21.11 -31.92 21.77
CA ASP A 47 -19.89 -32.73 21.90
C ASP A 47 -20.12 -34.05 22.66
N ARG A 48 -19.07 -34.87 22.79
CA ARG A 48 -19.15 -36.18 23.47
C ARG A 48 -19.49 -36.07 24.96
N ALA A 49 -19.34 -34.90 25.58
CA ALA A 49 -19.71 -34.67 26.98
C ALA A 49 -21.17 -34.20 27.13
N GLY A 50 -21.94 -34.07 26.04
CA GLY A 50 -23.30 -33.55 26.06
C GLY A 50 -23.37 -32.03 26.19
N GLU A 51 -22.24 -31.33 26.03
CA GLU A 51 -22.19 -29.86 26.04
C GLU A 51 -22.38 -29.31 24.62
N ILE A 52 -22.83 -28.05 24.50
CA ILE A 52 -22.85 -27.39 23.18
C ILE A 52 -21.43 -27.43 22.61
N SER A 53 -21.34 -27.88 21.35
CA SER A 53 -20.12 -28.00 20.58
C SER A 53 -19.28 -26.74 20.75
N PRO A 54 -17.98 -26.86 21.03
CA PRO A 54 -17.12 -25.69 21.12
C PRO A 54 -17.20 -24.88 19.83
N HIS A 55 -17.38 -25.51 18.67
CA HIS A 55 -17.44 -24.82 17.38
C HIS A 55 -18.79 -24.13 17.12
N LEU A 56 -19.60 -23.90 18.15
CA LEU A 56 -20.92 -23.31 18.02
C LEU A 56 -21.24 -22.37 19.19
N LEU A 57 -21.70 -21.17 18.86
CA LEU A 57 -22.31 -20.23 19.79
C LEU A 57 -23.83 -20.24 19.58
N VAL A 58 -24.59 -20.26 20.68
CA VAL A 58 -26.05 -20.26 20.66
C VAL A 58 -26.54 -19.00 21.36
N PHE A 59 -27.27 -18.16 20.63
CA PHE A 59 -27.86 -16.95 21.15
C PHE A 59 -29.37 -17.10 21.28
N HIS A 60 -29.93 -16.57 22.36
CA HIS A 60 -31.36 -16.31 22.52
C HIS A 60 -31.58 -14.80 22.49
N GLY A 61 -32.16 -14.30 21.39
CA GLY A 61 -32.09 -12.86 21.08
C GLY A 61 -30.63 -12.40 20.94
N ASP A 62 -30.23 -11.42 21.75
CA ASP A 62 -28.85 -10.91 21.81
C ASP A 62 -28.01 -11.55 22.93
N ARG A 63 -28.58 -12.47 23.71
CA ARG A 63 -27.91 -13.11 24.84
C ARG A 63 -27.23 -14.41 24.43
N LEU A 64 -25.91 -14.48 24.60
CA LEU A 64 -25.16 -15.74 24.48
C LEU A 64 -25.53 -16.71 25.60
N LEU A 65 -25.87 -17.95 25.23
CA LEU A 65 -26.22 -19.02 26.16
C LEU A 65 -24.97 -19.78 26.63
N PRO A 66 -24.98 -20.32 27.86
CA PRO A 66 -23.86 -21.08 28.39
C PRO A 66 -23.70 -22.41 27.63
N ARG A 67 -22.46 -22.89 27.45
CA ARG A 67 -22.17 -24.21 26.85
C ARG A 67 -22.53 -25.39 27.76
N ARG A 68 -22.56 -25.16 29.06
CA ARG A 68 -22.91 -26.13 30.12
C ARG A 68 -24.27 -25.83 30.68
N ALA A 69 -24.97 -26.88 31.13
CA ALA A 69 -26.33 -26.77 31.68
C ALA A 69 -27.31 -26.04 30.73
N TRP A 70 -27.03 -26.08 29.43
CA TRP A 70 -27.76 -25.38 28.38
C TRP A 70 -29.16 -25.96 28.16
N ALA A 71 -29.33 -27.27 28.38
CA ALA A 71 -30.57 -27.97 28.14
C ALA A 71 -31.76 -27.42 28.96
N ALA A 72 -31.49 -26.88 30.16
CA ALA A 72 -32.51 -26.34 31.05
C ALA A 72 -32.85 -24.85 30.78
N VAL A 73 -32.25 -24.22 29.77
CA VAL A 73 -32.57 -22.82 29.43
C VAL A 73 -34.03 -22.74 28.98
N PRO A 74 -34.89 -21.96 29.66
CA PRO A 74 -36.31 -21.86 29.32
C PRO A 74 -36.51 -21.07 28.02
N LEU A 75 -37.48 -21.50 27.22
CA LEU A 75 -37.89 -20.85 25.98
C LEU A 75 -39.40 -20.58 26.00
N ALA A 76 -39.80 -19.44 25.46
CA ALA A 76 -41.17 -19.04 25.23
C ALA A 76 -41.56 -19.22 23.75
N SER A 77 -42.85 -19.35 23.49
CA SER A 77 -43.34 -19.32 22.11
C SER A 77 -43.05 -17.95 21.47
N GLY A 78 -42.47 -17.95 20.28
CA GLY A 78 -42.01 -16.75 19.56
C GLY A 78 -40.51 -16.47 19.73
N ASP A 79 -39.80 -17.22 20.57
CA ASP A 79 -38.36 -17.07 20.73
C ASP A 79 -37.60 -17.42 19.46
N SER A 80 -36.52 -16.67 19.20
CA SER A 80 -35.57 -16.97 18.13
C SER A 80 -34.20 -17.32 18.71
N LEU A 81 -33.71 -18.48 18.31
CA LEU A 81 -32.37 -18.97 18.61
C LEU A 81 -31.48 -18.77 17.38
N ARG A 82 -30.32 -18.14 17.56
CA ARG A 82 -29.33 -17.98 16.49
C ARG A 82 -28.11 -18.81 16.78
N LEU A 83 -27.82 -19.74 15.88
CA LEU A 83 -26.62 -20.56 15.92
C LEU A 83 -25.56 -19.90 15.05
N VAL A 84 -24.39 -19.67 15.61
CA VAL A 84 -23.27 -19.04 14.91
C VAL A 84 -22.09 -20.00 14.99
N PRO A 85 -21.39 -20.29 13.87
CA PRO A 85 -20.20 -21.12 13.91
C PRO A 85 -19.19 -20.39 14.76
N SER A 86 -18.73 -21.04 15.82
CA SER A 86 -17.59 -20.57 16.59
C SER A 86 -16.34 -20.96 15.81
N VAL A 87 -15.93 -20.09 14.88
CA VAL A 87 -14.62 -20.23 14.19
C VAL A 87 -13.47 -20.04 15.18
N ALA A 88 -13.75 -19.41 16.32
CA ALA A 88 -13.00 -19.57 17.56
C ALA A 88 -13.68 -20.69 18.37
N GLY A 89 -13.33 -21.96 18.15
CA GLY A 89 -13.89 -23.07 18.95
C GLY A 89 -13.90 -22.68 20.42
N GLY A 90 -15.05 -22.76 21.10
CA GLY A 90 -15.44 -22.23 22.41
C GLY A 90 -14.56 -22.60 23.61
N ALA A 91 -13.36 -23.07 23.35
CA ALA A 91 -12.16 -22.94 24.17
C ALA A 91 -11.41 -21.60 23.97
N ASP A 92 -11.68 -20.82 22.93
CA ASP A 92 -10.88 -19.68 22.43
C ASP A 92 -11.65 -18.34 22.37
N ASP A 93 -12.65 -18.11 23.25
CA ASP A 93 -12.96 -16.70 23.59
C ASP A 93 -11.70 -16.14 24.26
N VAL A 94 -10.90 -15.40 23.50
CA VAL A 94 -9.66 -14.82 24.01
C VAL A 94 -9.95 -13.76 25.05
N ARG A 95 -11.19 -13.25 25.13
CA ARG A 95 -11.53 -12.18 26.06
C ARG A 95 -11.31 -12.63 27.50
N MET A 96 -10.53 -11.85 28.22
CA MET A 96 -10.03 -12.10 29.57
C MET A 96 -9.21 -13.39 29.72
N ARG A 97 -8.85 -14.08 28.63
CA ARG A 97 -8.11 -15.35 28.62
C ARG A 97 -6.79 -15.31 27.84
N GLY A 98 -6.62 -14.34 26.94
CA GLY A 98 -5.46 -14.23 26.08
C GLY A 98 -5.49 -15.19 24.89
N PHE A 99 -4.47 -15.10 24.03
CA PHE A 99 -4.32 -15.96 22.85
C PHE A 99 -3.63 -17.27 23.24
N ARG A 100 -4.36 -18.40 23.15
CA ARG A 100 -3.82 -19.75 23.39
C ARG A 100 -2.95 -20.26 22.23
N ARG A 101 -3.29 -19.82 21.02
CA ARG A 101 -2.49 -20.01 19.80
C ARG A 101 -2.40 -18.66 19.10
N ARG A 102 -1.29 -18.43 18.43
CA ARG A 102 -1.04 -17.23 17.63
C ARG A 102 -0.54 -17.69 16.26
N ALA A 103 -1.02 -17.05 15.20
CA ALA A 103 -0.48 -17.24 13.86
C ALA A 103 0.93 -16.64 13.79
N SER A 104 1.80 -17.20 12.95
CA SER A 104 3.04 -16.53 12.58
C SER A 104 2.74 -15.25 11.78
N VAL A 105 3.71 -14.34 11.70
CA VAL A 105 3.58 -13.13 10.85
C VAL A 105 3.35 -13.53 9.39
N ALA A 106 3.99 -14.59 8.91
CA ALA A 106 3.85 -15.06 7.53
C ALA A 106 2.43 -15.59 7.24
N GLU A 107 1.86 -16.37 8.16
CA GLU A 107 0.48 -16.88 8.04
C GLU A 107 -0.54 -15.74 8.03
N ALA A 108 -0.38 -14.76 8.93
CA ALA A 108 -1.26 -13.60 9.00
C ALA A 108 -1.15 -12.70 7.75
N LEU A 109 0.05 -12.52 7.21
CA LEU A 109 0.26 -11.78 5.96
C LEU A 109 -0.37 -12.52 4.77
N ALA A 110 -0.21 -13.84 4.68
CA ALA A 110 -0.82 -14.65 3.64
C ALA A 110 -2.36 -14.55 3.68
N ALA A 111 -2.96 -14.62 4.86
CA ALA A 111 -4.40 -14.42 5.04
C ALA A 111 -4.84 -12.99 4.64
N ALA A 112 -4.03 -11.97 4.93
CA ALA A 112 -4.36 -10.59 4.57
C ALA A 112 -4.35 -10.37 3.06
N LEU A 113 -3.39 -10.99 2.36
CA LEU A 113 -3.23 -10.90 0.90
C LEU A 113 -4.12 -11.87 0.11
N GLU A 114 -4.88 -12.73 0.80
CA GLU A 114 -5.78 -13.67 0.14
C GLU A 114 -6.78 -12.94 -0.77
N GLY A 115 -6.82 -13.32 -2.04
CA GLY A 115 -7.65 -12.67 -3.05
C GLY A 115 -7.27 -11.22 -3.42
N ALA A 116 -6.23 -10.64 -2.82
CA ALA A 116 -5.79 -9.28 -3.16
C ALA A 116 -5.17 -9.26 -4.56
N ARG A 117 -5.74 -8.47 -5.47
CA ARG A 117 -5.26 -8.27 -6.84
C ARG A 117 -5.37 -6.78 -7.19
N PRO A 118 -4.53 -6.25 -8.10
CA PRO A 118 -4.66 -4.87 -8.54
C PRO A 118 -6.09 -4.56 -8.99
N LEU A 119 -6.62 -3.43 -8.55
CA LEU A 119 -7.94 -2.95 -8.94
C LEU A 119 -7.98 -2.65 -10.45
N PRO A 120 -9.16 -2.59 -11.07
CA PRO A 120 -9.29 -2.18 -12.47
C PRO A 120 -8.61 -0.83 -12.75
N ASP A 121 -8.11 -0.66 -13.96
CA ASP A 121 -7.47 0.57 -14.37
C ASP A 121 -8.47 1.70 -14.66
N GLU A 122 -7.97 2.92 -14.62
CA GLU A 122 -8.66 4.13 -15.03
C GLU A 122 -7.71 5.03 -15.82
N ARG A 123 -8.24 5.80 -16.77
CA ARG A 123 -7.44 6.77 -17.54
C ARG A 123 -7.48 8.13 -16.87
N VAL A 124 -6.35 8.61 -16.36
CA VAL A 124 -6.23 9.94 -15.72
C VAL A 124 -5.40 10.90 -16.58
N PRO A 125 -5.63 12.23 -16.48
CA PRO A 125 -4.75 13.22 -17.12
C PRO A 125 -3.33 13.16 -16.58
N LEU A 126 -2.33 13.56 -17.38
CA LEU A 126 -0.92 13.57 -16.95
C LEU A 126 -0.66 14.31 -15.64
N ALA A 127 -1.37 15.41 -15.40
CA ALA A 127 -1.24 16.21 -14.17
C ALA A 127 -1.57 15.41 -12.90
N GLU A 128 -2.35 14.33 -13.01
CA GLU A 128 -2.76 13.46 -11.91
C GLU A 128 -1.99 12.12 -11.88
N CYS A 129 -1.04 11.92 -12.81
CA CYS A 129 -0.30 10.67 -12.94
C CYS A 129 0.83 10.51 -11.91
N ALA A 130 1.40 11.59 -11.41
CA ALA A 130 2.53 11.52 -10.49
C ALA A 130 2.18 10.71 -9.24
N GLY A 131 3.01 9.71 -8.92
CA GLY A 131 2.82 8.79 -7.79
C GLY A 131 1.82 7.66 -8.04
N ARG A 132 1.07 7.66 -9.15
CA ARG A 132 0.17 6.56 -9.57
C ARG A 132 0.96 5.40 -10.17
N VAL A 133 0.33 4.24 -10.32
CA VAL A 133 0.96 3.06 -10.94
C VAL A 133 0.38 2.83 -12.33
N ALA A 134 1.22 2.75 -13.35
CA ALA A 134 0.80 2.45 -14.71
C ALA A 134 0.19 1.03 -14.80
N ALA A 135 -1.02 0.93 -15.35
CA ALA A 135 -1.69 -0.36 -15.52
C ALA A 135 -1.21 -1.12 -16.76
N GLY A 136 -0.68 -0.39 -17.74
CA GLY A 136 -0.16 -0.94 -18.99
C GLY A 136 1.08 -0.19 -19.48
N PRO A 137 1.81 -0.75 -20.46
CA PRO A 137 2.94 -0.06 -21.05
C PRO A 137 2.48 1.16 -21.86
N VAL A 138 3.33 2.19 -21.91
CA VAL A 138 3.15 3.32 -22.83
C VAL A 138 4.24 3.25 -23.89
N ILE A 139 3.81 3.17 -25.15
CA ILE A 139 4.68 3.12 -26.32
C ILE A 139 4.73 4.51 -26.96
N SER A 140 5.92 4.99 -27.29
CA SER A 140 6.09 6.26 -27.96
C SER A 140 5.55 6.18 -29.40
N GLY A 141 4.67 7.11 -29.76
CA GLY A 141 4.20 7.30 -31.13
C GLY A 141 5.15 8.13 -31.99
N VAL A 142 6.19 8.73 -31.40
CA VAL A 142 7.07 9.73 -32.01
C VAL A 142 8.53 9.47 -31.67
N ASP A 143 9.43 10.04 -32.45
CA ASP A 143 10.85 10.17 -32.10
C ASP A 143 11.07 11.43 -31.25
N ILE A 144 12.02 11.38 -30.31
CA ILE A 144 12.50 12.52 -29.52
C ILE A 144 14.01 12.66 -29.72
N PRO A 145 14.48 13.79 -30.28
CA PRO A 145 13.69 14.79 -31.02
C PRO A 145 13.08 14.18 -32.30
N SER A 146 12.01 14.81 -32.81
CA SER A 146 11.29 14.34 -34.01
C SER A 146 11.92 14.80 -35.33
N PHE A 147 12.92 15.68 -35.27
CA PHE A 147 13.70 16.20 -36.39
C PHE A 147 15.13 16.47 -35.95
N ALA A 148 16.07 16.54 -36.90
CA ALA A 148 17.44 16.91 -36.61
C ALA A 148 17.50 18.37 -36.16
N ARG A 149 18.06 18.64 -34.99
CA ARG A 149 18.05 19.96 -34.35
C ARG A 149 19.44 20.41 -33.95
N SER A 150 19.64 21.72 -33.81
CA SER A 150 20.88 22.21 -33.20
C SER A 150 20.90 21.93 -31.70
N THR A 151 22.06 21.55 -31.17
CA THR A 151 22.28 21.45 -29.71
C THR A 151 22.96 22.68 -29.12
N MET A 152 23.33 23.67 -29.94
CA MET A 152 24.03 24.89 -29.54
C MET A 152 23.51 26.08 -30.36
N ASP A 153 23.71 27.29 -29.85
CA ASP A 153 23.52 28.51 -30.65
C ASP A 153 24.73 28.71 -31.57
N GLY A 154 24.51 29.13 -32.81
CA GLY A 154 25.58 29.36 -33.77
C GLY A 154 25.16 29.29 -35.23
N TYR A 155 25.89 28.51 -36.03
CA TYR A 155 25.76 28.49 -37.49
C TYR A 155 25.69 27.05 -38.02
N ALA A 156 24.53 26.68 -38.57
CA ALA A 156 24.36 25.45 -39.31
C ALA A 156 25.08 25.54 -40.65
N LEU A 157 25.93 24.57 -40.94
CA LEU A 157 26.77 24.54 -42.13
C LEU A 157 26.94 23.10 -42.64
N ARG A 158 27.54 22.97 -43.82
CA ARG A 158 28.02 21.69 -44.36
C ARG A 158 29.45 21.49 -43.87
N ALA A 159 29.71 20.43 -43.12
CA ALA A 159 31.03 20.11 -42.59
C ALA A 159 32.11 20.13 -43.69
N ALA A 160 31.80 19.59 -44.87
CA ALA A 160 32.69 19.56 -46.02
C ALA A 160 33.13 20.96 -46.50
N ASP A 161 32.29 21.99 -46.33
CA ASP A 161 32.62 23.36 -46.72
C ASP A 161 33.64 23.99 -45.76
N THR A 162 33.96 23.35 -44.63
CA THR A 162 34.96 23.82 -43.66
C THR A 162 36.29 23.07 -43.74
N PHE A 163 36.39 22.06 -44.62
CA PHE A 163 37.60 21.27 -44.75
C PHE A 163 38.76 22.13 -45.26
N GLY A 164 39.92 22.02 -44.62
CA GLY A 164 41.09 22.85 -44.90
C GLY A 164 41.09 24.21 -44.20
N SER A 165 40.03 24.60 -43.49
CA SER A 165 40.00 25.80 -42.65
C SER A 165 41.06 25.74 -41.54
N LEU A 166 41.87 26.80 -41.43
CA LEU A 166 42.90 26.99 -40.41
C LEU A 166 42.75 28.34 -39.70
N PRO A 167 43.31 28.53 -38.49
CA PRO A 167 43.15 29.78 -37.74
C PRO A 167 43.65 31.04 -38.46
N TYR A 168 44.70 30.89 -39.28
CA TYR A 168 45.33 31.95 -40.08
C TYR A 168 44.89 31.95 -41.56
N ASP A 169 44.07 30.98 -41.97
CA ASP A 169 43.47 30.90 -43.30
C ASP A 169 42.01 30.40 -43.17
N PRO A 170 41.11 31.25 -42.63
CA PRO A 170 39.75 30.86 -42.37
C PRO A 170 38.94 30.71 -43.66
N VAL A 171 38.07 29.71 -43.70
CA VAL A 171 37.06 29.62 -44.75
C VAL A 171 35.95 30.62 -44.45
N VAL A 172 35.54 31.38 -45.47
CA VAL A 172 34.47 32.36 -45.35
C VAL A 172 33.20 31.84 -46.00
N LEU A 173 32.13 31.70 -45.21
CA LEU A 173 30.81 31.25 -45.67
C LEU A 173 29.84 32.44 -45.72
N THR A 174 28.95 32.45 -46.72
CA THR A 174 27.88 33.46 -46.80
C THR A 174 26.74 33.08 -45.86
N ILE A 175 26.29 34.01 -45.02
CA ILE A 175 25.17 33.73 -44.12
C ILE A 175 23.85 33.92 -44.88
N GLY A 176 23.11 32.83 -45.06
CA GLY A 176 21.96 32.70 -45.97
C GLY A 176 20.63 32.43 -45.28
N GLY A 177 20.38 33.02 -44.11
CA GLY A 177 19.11 32.90 -43.39
C GLY A 177 19.27 32.64 -41.89
N GLU A 178 18.14 32.36 -41.25
CA GLU A 178 18.05 32.08 -39.82
C GLU A 178 17.04 30.95 -39.56
N SER A 179 17.38 30.04 -38.64
CA SER A 179 16.52 28.96 -38.15
C SER A 179 16.30 29.15 -36.65
N MET A 180 15.03 29.29 -36.26
CA MET A 180 14.60 29.57 -34.89
C MET A 180 13.69 28.45 -34.36
N PRO A 181 13.70 28.15 -33.03
CA PRO A 181 12.82 27.15 -32.43
C PRO A 181 11.36 27.46 -32.69
N GLY A 182 10.57 26.43 -32.96
CA GLY A 182 9.14 26.55 -33.25
C GLY A 182 8.79 27.09 -34.65
N ARG A 183 9.78 27.40 -35.49
CA ARG A 183 9.58 27.75 -36.90
C ARG A 183 10.02 26.60 -37.82
N PRO A 184 9.41 26.45 -39.01
CA PRO A 184 9.92 25.52 -40.02
C PRO A 184 11.38 25.82 -40.35
N ALA A 185 12.15 24.78 -40.66
CA ALA A 185 13.50 24.97 -41.18
C ALA A 185 13.46 25.89 -42.42
N PRO A 186 14.45 26.79 -42.60
CA PRO A 186 14.56 27.56 -43.83
C PRO A 186 14.85 26.61 -45.02
N GLY A 187 14.86 27.17 -46.22
CA GLY A 187 15.18 26.42 -47.43
C GLY A 187 16.54 25.69 -47.36
N PRO A 188 16.80 24.76 -48.29
CA PRO A 188 18.05 24.00 -48.30
C PRO A 188 19.29 24.88 -48.30
N LEU A 189 20.30 24.49 -47.54
CA LEU A 189 21.57 25.20 -47.44
C LEU A 189 22.43 24.95 -48.69
N ALA A 190 22.79 26.02 -49.41
CA ALA A 190 23.65 25.94 -50.57
C ALA A 190 25.12 25.69 -50.18
N PRO A 191 25.94 25.06 -51.04
CA PRO A 191 27.40 24.98 -50.82
C PRO A 191 28.02 26.36 -50.58
N GLY A 192 28.95 26.47 -49.63
CA GLY A 192 29.63 27.72 -49.28
C GLY A 192 28.76 28.70 -48.48
N THR A 193 27.63 28.25 -47.95
CA THR A 193 26.73 29.06 -47.13
C THR A 193 26.53 28.49 -45.73
N ALA A 194 26.13 29.34 -44.80
CA ALA A 194 25.77 28.97 -43.43
C ALA A 194 24.42 29.61 -43.05
N CYS A 195 23.70 29.01 -42.11
CA CYS A 195 22.45 29.55 -41.58
C CYS A 195 22.64 29.85 -40.09
N ARG A 196 22.27 31.06 -39.63
CA ARG A 196 22.19 31.31 -38.19
C ARG A 196 21.18 30.35 -37.58
N ILE A 197 21.52 29.71 -36.48
CA ILE A 197 20.66 28.70 -35.87
C ILE A 197 20.74 28.81 -34.35
N MET A 198 19.59 28.71 -33.70
CA MET A 198 19.52 28.64 -32.24
C MET A 198 19.31 27.20 -31.77
N THR A 199 19.65 26.94 -30.52
CA THR A 199 19.50 25.66 -29.84
C THR A 199 18.05 25.18 -29.93
N GLY A 200 17.84 23.94 -30.37
CA GLY A 200 16.52 23.34 -30.55
C GLY A 200 15.85 23.66 -31.89
N ALA A 201 16.38 24.57 -32.70
CA ALA A 201 15.85 24.84 -34.03
C ALA A 201 16.18 23.70 -35.01
N ALA A 202 15.32 23.52 -36.01
CA ALA A 202 15.50 22.49 -37.03
C ALA A 202 16.71 22.80 -37.92
N LEU A 203 17.50 21.77 -38.24
CA LEU A 203 18.59 21.90 -39.20
C LEU A 203 18.02 22.15 -40.60
N PRO A 204 18.53 23.15 -41.35
CA PRO A 204 18.23 23.30 -42.77
C PRO A 204 18.66 22.06 -43.55
N ALA A 205 17.90 21.69 -44.59
CA ALA A 205 18.28 20.57 -45.44
C ALA A 205 19.67 20.79 -46.06
N GLY A 206 20.54 19.77 -46.01
CA GLY A 206 21.92 19.86 -46.50
C GLY A 206 22.95 20.26 -45.44
N ALA A 207 22.54 20.90 -44.34
CA ALA A 207 23.43 21.11 -43.19
C ALA A 207 23.61 19.78 -42.42
N ASP A 208 24.83 19.53 -41.96
CA ASP A 208 25.18 18.34 -41.19
C ASP A 208 26.03 18.64 -39.95
N ALA A 209 26.39 19.90 -39.70
CA ALA A 209 27.10 20.33 -38.51
C ALA A 209 26.69 21.74 -38.06
N VAL A 210 26.93 22.06 -36.79
CA VAL A 210 26.74 23.41 -36.24
C VAL A 210 28.04 23.91 -35.61
N LEU A 211 28.55 25.05 -36.09
CA LEU A 211 29.62 25.80 -35.44
C LEU A 211 29.04 26.64 -34.32
N ARG A 212 29.58 26.55 -33.11
CA ARG A 212 29.07 27.31 -31.96
C ARG A 212 29.31 28.81 -32.13
N ALA A 213 28.43 29.64 -31.60
CA ALA A 213 28.53 31.09 -31.70
C ALA A 213 29.85 31.62 -31.12
N GLU A 214 30.38 31.00 -30.06
CA GLU A 214 31.64 31.39 -29.41
C GLU A 214 32.89 31.05 -30.25
N GLU A 215 32.74 30.13 -31.21
CA GLU A 215 33.79 29.72 -32.15
C GLU A 215 33.69 30.45 -33.50
N ALA A 216 32.65 31.26 -33.68
CA ALA A 216 32.33 31.94 -34.92
C ALA A 216 32.77 33.40 -34.91
N SER A 217 33.33 33.85 -36.03
CA SER A 217 33.62 35.27 -36.27
C SER A 217 32.76 35.76 -37.42
N GLU A 218 31.75 36.59 -37.12
CA GLU A 218 30.92 37.21 -38.14
C GLU A 218 31.49 38.58 -38.51
N VAL A 219 31.91 38.76 -39.77
CA VAL A 219 32.45 40.01 -40.30
C VAL A 219 31.68 40.41 -41.54
N ALA A 220 31.08 41.61 -41.52
CA ALA A 220 30.30 42.16 -42.64
C ALA A 220 29.24 41.21 -43.23
N GLY A 221 28.55 40.44 -42.38
CA GLY A 221 27.50 39.49 -42.78
C GLY A 221 28.02 38.17 -43.36
N ARG A 222 29.31 37.88 -43.21
CA ARG A 222 29.93 36.59 -43.57
C ARG A 222 30.48 35.91 -42.33
N LEU A 223 30.44 34.59 -42.32
CA LEU A 223 30.97 33.76 -41.26
C LEU A 223 32.40 33.34 -41.60
N GLU A 224 33.37 33.72 -40.78
CA GLU A 224 34.72 33.17 -40.81
C GLU A 224 34.79 31.93 -39.92
N VAL A 225 35.03 30.79 -40.54
CA VAL A 225 35.27 29.50 -39.87
C VAL A 225 36.77 29.32 -39.77
N ARG A 226 37.30 29.24 -38.54
CA ARG A 226 38.75 29.18 -38.22
C ARG A 226 39.27 27.77 -37.94
N ALA A 227 38.39 26.78 -37.93
CA ALA A 227 38.75 25.36 -37.81
C ALA A 227 37.67 24.51 -38.49
N ALA A 228 38.08 23.40 -39.09
CA ALA A 228 37.16 22.43 -39.67
C ALA A 228 36.16 21.90 -38.62
N VAL A 229 34.89 21.80 -39.02
CA VAL A 229 33.79 21.31 -38.18
C VAL A 229 33.42 19.91 -38.67
N ALA A 230 33.47 18.92 -37.77
CA ALA A 230 33.12 17.55 -38.11
C ALA A 230 31.61 17.38 -38.35
N ALA A 231 31.25 16.51 -39.30
CA ALA A 231 29.86 16.12 -39.53
C ALA A 231 29.23 15.54 -38.24
N GLY A 232 28.00 15.93 -37.96
CA GLY A 232 27.26 15.59 -36.74
C GLY A 232 27.64 16.40 -35.50
N ARG A 233 28.65 17.27 -35.56
CA ARG A 233 29.03 18.10 -34.40
C ARG A 233 27.91 19.08 -34.06
N ASN A 234 27.49 19.07 -32.80
CA ASN A 234 26.42 19.90 -32.24
C ASN A 234 25.04 19.69 -32.92
N VAL A 235 24.81 18.49 -33.47
CA VAL A 235 23.53 18.11 -34.09
C VAL A 235 22.86 17.02 -33.26
N GLY A 236 21.65 17.29 -32.79
CA GLY A 236 20.78 16.32 -32.15
C GLY A 236 20.10 15.47 -33.22
N ARG A 237 20.25 14.14 -33.15
CA ARG A 237 19.71 13.21 -34.14
C ARG A 237 18.26 12.88 -33.85
N VAL A 238 17.50 12.56 -34.90
CA VAL A 238 16.13 12.08 -34.75
C VAL A 238 16.13 10.81 -33.89
N GLY A 239 15.31 10.82 -32.85
CA GLY A 239 15.16 9.68 -31.94
C GLY A 239 16.43 9.31 -31.19
N GLU A 240 17.29 10.28 -30.88
CA GLU A 240 18.49 10.05 -30.07
C GLU A 240 18.17 9.72 -28.61
N ASP A 241 17.06 10.23 -28.08
CA ASP A 241 16.56 9.97 -26.73
C ASP A 241 15.51 8.85 -26.73
N VAL A 242 14.45 9.01 -27.54
CA VAL A 242 13.37 8.02 -27.68
C VAL A 242 13.07 7.80 -29.16
N ARG A 243 12.95 6.55 -29.58
CA ARG A 243 12.48 6.21 -30.92
C ARG A 243 11.00 5.90 -30.91
N ARG A 244 10.34 6.17 -32.05
CA ARG A 244 9.00 5.67 -32.29
C ARG A 244 8.96 4.15 -32.12
N GLY A 245 8.03 3.67 -31.31
CA GLY A 245 7.89 2.25 -30.96
C GLY A 245 8.59 1.85 -29.66
N ASP A 246 9.42 2.71 -29.06
CA ASP A 246 10.02 2.43 -27.76
C ASP A 246 8.98 2.45 -26.65
N GLN A 247 9.14 1.54 -25.68
CA GLN A 247 8.35 1.56 -24.46
C GLN A 247 8.95 2.57 -23.47
N VAL A 248 8.27 3.69 -23.25
CA VAL A 248 8.72 4.75 -22.34
C VAL A 248 8.29 4.53 -20.89
N VAL A 249 7.25 3.73 -20.67
CA VAL A 249 6.78 3.32 -19.34
C VAL A 249 6.38 1.85 -19.38
N SER A 250 6.81 1.06 -18.40
CA SER A 250 6.38 -0.32 -18.19
C SER A 250 5.11 -0.40 -17.33
N ALA A 251 4.30 -1.44 -17.55
CA ALA A 251 3.20 -1.78 -16.64
C ALA A 251 3.74 -2.07 -15.23
N GLY A 252 2.99 -1.67 -14.20
CA GLY A 252 3.38 -1.79 -12.78
C GLY A 252 4.37 -0.75 -12.29
N ARG A 253 4.83 0.18 -13.15
CA ARG A 253 5.72 1.26 -12.74
C ARG A 253 4.97 2.33 -11.94
N ARG A 254 5.47 2.69 -10.78
CA ARG A 254 5.06 3.92 -10.06
C ARG A 254 5.65 5.13 -10.78
N LEU A 255 4.78 5.97 -11.31
CA LEU A 255 5.15 7.12 -12.13
C LEU A 255 5.81 8.21 -11.28
N LEU A 256 7.05 8.55 -11.60
CA LEU A 256 7.83 9.62 -11.01
C LEU A 256 7.66 10.93 -11.80
N PRO A 257 8.06 12.10 -11.25
CA PRO A 257 7.96 13.37 -11.98
C PRO A 257 8.64 13.35 -13.36
N GLN A 258 9.81 12.72 -13.48
CA GLN A 258 10.50 12.56 -14.75
C GLN A 258 9.76 11.64 -15.73
N ASP A 259 9.01 10.64 -15.25
CA ASP A 259 8.18 9.80 -16.12
C ASP A 259 7.03 10.63 -16.70
N VAL A 260 6.41 11.50 -15.89
CA VAL A 260 5.37 12.44 -16.36
C VAL A 260 5.92 13.40 -17.40
N GLY A 261 7.15 13.91 -17.19
CA GLY A 261 7.85 14.74 -18.18
C GLY A 261 8.07 14.00 -19.50
N LEU A 262 8.58 12.77 -19.46
CA LEU A 262 8.80 11.96 -20.65
C LEU A 262 7.49 11.63 -21.38
N LEU A 263 6.45 11.24 -20.63
CA LEU A 263 5.11 11.00 -21.18
C LEU A 263 4.56 12.24 -21.89
N SER A 264 4.77 13.43 -21.32
CA SER A 264 4.40 14.70 -21.94
C SER A 264 5.17 14.91 -23.25
N SER A 265 6.48 14.65 -23.26
CA SER A 265 7.34 14.82 -24.44
C SER A 265 6.95 13.92 -25.61
N VAL A 266 6.43 12.72 -25.35
CA VAL A 266 5.90 11.82 -26.40
C VAL A 266 4.46 12.15 -26.81
N GLY A 267 3.87 13.22 -26.28
CA GLY A 267 2.51 13.66 -26.60
C GLY A 267 1.40 12.84 -25.92
N CYS A 268 1.72 12.09 -24.87
CA CYS A 268 0.70 11.38 -24.09
C CYS A 268 -0.11 12.39 -23.26
N SER A 269 -1.44 12.38 -23.35
CA SER A 269 -2.29 13.29 -22.54
C SER A 269 -2.96 12.60 -21.35
N ARG A 270 -3.16 11.28 -21.45
CA ARG A 270 -3.78 10.44 -20.42
C ARG A 270 -3.11 9.08 -20.34
N VAL A 271 -2.92 8.58 -19.12
CA VAL A 271 -2.30 7.27 -18.87
C VAL A 271 -3.30 6.37 -18.18
N ALA A 272 -3.36 5.10 -18.58
CA ALA A 272 -4.07 4.06 -17.86
C ALA A 272 -3.28 3.71 -16.59
N VAL A 273 -3.86 3.97 -15.43
CA VAL A 273 -3.27 3.71 -14.12
C VAL A 273 -4.20 2.84 -13.29
N TYR A 274 -3.66 2.04 -12.38
CA TYR A 274 -4.49 1.33 -11.43
C TYR A 274 -5.27 2.32 -10.55
N ARG A 275 -6.54 1.99 -10.29
CA ARG A 275 -7.36 2.75 -9.34
C ARG A 275 -6.74 2.71 -7.95
N ARG A 276 -6.87 3.83 -7.23
CA ARG A 276 -6.46 3.89 -5.82
C ARG A 276 -7.47 3.12 -4.95
N PRO A 277 -7.02 2.21 -4.07
CA PRO A 277 -7.91 1.52 -3.14
C PRO A 277 -8.53 2.51 -2.15
N ARG A 278 -9.84 2.46 -1.98
CA ARG A 278 -10.56 3.25 -0.99
C ARG A 278 -10.56 2.50 0.33
N VAL A 279 -9.96 3.11 1.35
CA VAL A 279 -9.76 2.52 2.66
C VAL A 279 -10.71 3.18 3.64
N ARG A 280 -11.48 2.36 4.36
CA ARG A 280 -12.27 2.84 5.50
C ARG A 280 -11.51 2.61 6.79
N LEU A 281 -11.35 3.67 7.57
CA LEU A 281 -10.74 3.64 8.89
C LEU A 281 -11.84 3.67 9.95
N ILE A 282 -11.77 2.75 10.91
CA ILE A 282 -12.66 2.70 12.08
C ILE A 282 -11.80 2.70 13.34
N VAL A 283 -11.81 3.80 14.08
CA VAL A 283 -11.11 3.92 15.36
C VAL A 283 -12.14 3.80 16.48
N SER A 284 -12.01 2.79 17.33
CA SER A 284 -12.95 2.52 18.44
C SER A 284 -12.30 2.77 19.79
N GLY A 285 -13.04 3.42 20.68
CA GLY A 285 -12.64 3.61 22.08
C GLY A 285 -13.50 4.64 22.81
N ASN A 286 -14.10 4.23 23.93
CA ASN A 286 -14.94 5.10 24.78
C ASN A 286 -14.17 6.33 25.35
N GLU A 287 -12.86 6.17 25.54
CA GLU A 287 -11.93 7.17 26.05
C GLU A 287 -11.49 8.20 25.00
N LEU A 288 -11.76 7.98 23.71
CA LEU A 288 -11.16 8.75 22.62
C LEU A 288 -11.79 10.13 22.43
N LEU A 289 -10.95 11.15 22.52
CA LEU A 289 -11.24 12.52 22.07
C LEU A 289 -10.84 12.70 20.59
N PRO A 290 -11.48 13.63 19.86
CA PRO A 290 -11.03 14.00 18.52
C PRO A 290 -9.56 14.48 18.52
N ALA A 291 -8.84 14.17 17.44
CA ALA A 291 -7.50 14.71 17.19
C ALA A 291 -7.46 16.25 17.36
N GLY A 292 -6.36 16.75 17.94
CA GLY A 292 -6.18 18.17 18.25
C GLY A 292 -6.82 18.62 19.57
N ARG A 293 -7.64 17.79 20.23
CA ARG A 293 -8.08 18.06 21.60
C ARG A 293 -6.98 17.72 22.61
N ARG A 294 -6.98 18.42 23.75
CA ARG A 294 -6.10 18.10 24.87
C ARG A 294 -6.66 16.89 25.64
N PRO A 295 -5.82 15.92 26.00
CA PRO A 295 -6.21 14.85 26.91
C PRO A 295 -6.75 15.42 28.22
N THR A 296 -7.71 14.72 28.81
CA THR A 296 -8.28 15.03 30.13
C THR A 296 -8.16 13.79 31.01
N LYS A 297 -8.51 13.90 32.30
CA LYS A 297 -8.27 12.88 33.34
C LYS A 297 -8.27 11.42 32.85
N ASN A 298 -9.37 10.98 32.23
CA ASN A 298 -9.58 9.61 31.76
C ASN A 298 -9.84 9.51 30.25
N ARG A 299 -9.53 10.56 29.48
CA ARG A 299 -9.77 10.58 28.03
C ARG A 299 -8.49 10.98 27.29
N ILE A 300 -8.13 10.19 26.30
CA ILE A 300 -6.94 10.39 25.48
C ILE A 300 -7.33 10.86 24.09
N THR A 301 -6.39 11.48 23.38
CA THR A 301 -6.63 11.98 22.03
C THR A 301 -6.38 10.89 21.01
N ASP A 302 -7.26 10.79 20.02
CA ASP A 302 -7.07 9.90 18.87
C ASP A 302 -5.78 10.28 18.11
N SER A 303 -4.81 9.39 18.18
CA SER A 303 -3.55 9.44 17.43
C SER A 303 -3.51 8.45 16.27
N ASN A 304 -4.31 7.37 16.33
CA ASN A 304 -4.32 6.33 15.32
C ASN A 304 -5.02 6.81 14.04
N GLY A 305 -6.15 7.50 14.14
CA GLY A 305 -6.90 7.99 12.98
C GLY A 305 -6.05 8.85 12.03
N PRO A 306 -5.41 9.94 12.51
CA PRO A 306 -4.53 10.76 11.69
C PRO A 306 -3.30 10.00 11.17
N MET A 307 -2.69 9.14 12.00
CA MET A 307 -1.53 8.34 11.61
C MET A 307 -1.88 7.36 10.47
N LEU A 308 -2.97 6.61 10.62
CA LEU A 308 -3.44 5.65 9.62
C LEU A 308 -3.84 6.34 8.32
N ALA A 309 -4.44 7.53 8.37
CA ALA A 309 -4.76 8.28 7.16
C ALA A 309 -3.50 8.62 6.34
N ALA A 310 -2.44 9.09 7.00
CA ALA A 310 -1.16 9.37 6.35
C ALA A 310 -0.49 8.10 5.80
N LEU A 311 -0.58 6.98 6.53
CA LEU A 311 -0.03 5.70 6.09
C LEU A 311 -0.78 5.13 4.87
N VAL A 312 -2.11 5.25 4.83
CA VAL A 312 -2.93 4.87 3.67
C VAL A 312 -2.48 5.65 2.42
N GLU A 313 -2.26 6.95 2.55
CA GLU A 313 -1.79 7.78 1.45
C GLU A 313 -0.38 7.38 0.99
N ARG A 314 0.55 7.13 1.93
CA ARG A 314 1.91 6.65 1.65
C ARG A 314 1.89 5.37 0.79
N ASP A 315 0.97 4.47 1.09
CA ASP A 315 0.81 3.17 0.41
C ASP A 315 -0.08 3.23 -0.86
N GLY A 316 -0.49 4.42 -1.29
CA GLY A 316 -1.21 4.64 -2.55
C GLY A 316 -2.74 4.54 -2.45
N GLY A 317 -3.27 4.26 -1.26
CA GLY A 317 -4.71 4.25 -1.00
C GLY A 317 -5.29 5.66 -0.83
N VAL A 318 -6.60 5.75 -0.74
CA VAL A 318 -7.35 6.97 -0.39
C VAL A 318 -8.29 6.68 0.77
N VAL A 319 -8.35 7.56 1.77
CA VAL A 319 -9.28 7.39 2.89
C VAL A 319 -10.69 7.76 2.43
N GLU A 320 -11.58 6.78 2.40
CA GLU A 320 -12.99 6.95 2.04
C GLU A 320 -13.80 7.55 3.17
N ALA A 321 -13.54 7.05 4.38
CA ALA A 321 -14.16 7.50 5.61
C ALA A 321 -13.20 7.20 6.76
N SER A 322 -13.10 8.15 7.69
CA SER A 322 -12.42 7.96 8.97
C SER A 322 -13.42 8.16 10.09
N LEU A 323 -13.82 7.05 10.71
CA LEU A 323 -14.88 6.99 11.70
C LEU A 323 -14.27 6.79 13.07
N ARG A 324 -14.55 7.70 14.00
CA ARG A 324 -14.26 7.49 15.43
C ARG A 324 -15.55 7.14 16.13
N LEU A 325 -15.62 5.94 16.69
CA LEU A 325 -16.84 5.38 17.28
C LEU A 325 -16.61 5.00 18.75
N PRO A 326 -17.64 5.05 19.60
CA PRO A 326 -17.60 4.39 20.90
C PRO A 326 -17.55 2.86 20.71
N ASP A 327 -17.24 2.13 21.78
CA ASP A 327 -17.25 0.66 21.79
C ASP A 327 -18.69 0.10 21.86
N ASP A 328 -19.53 0.57 20.94
CA ASP A 328 -20.93 0.19 20.77
C ASP A 328 -21.07 -0.82 19.62
N PRO A 329 -21.54 -2.06 19.87
CA PRO A 329 -21.67 -3.09 18.85
C PRO A 329 -22.53 -2.67 17.66
N ALA A 330 -23.60 -1.91 17.87
CA ALA A 330 -24.52 -1.49 16.80
C ALA A 330 -23.86 -0.47 15.86
N ALA A 331 -23.16 0.52 16.42
CA ALA A 331 -22.39 1.49 15.64
C ALA A 331 -21.25 0.82 14.85
N LEU A 332 -20.50 -0.08 15.48
CA LEU A 332 -19.42 -0.82 14.83
C LEU A 332 -19.94 -1.73 13.71
N ARG A 333 -21.03 -2.47 13.94
CA ARG A 333 -21.67 -3.32 12.92
C ARG A 333 -22.08 -2.51 11.70
N ARG A 334 -22.72 -1.35 11.91
CA ARG A 334 -23.15 -0.46 10.82
C ARG A 334 -21.97 0.07 10.01
N ALA A 335 -20.86 0.42 10.67
CA ALA A 335 -19.65 0.91 10.01
C ALA A 335 -18.93 -0.17 9.20
N LEU A 336 -18.83 -1.39 9.76
CA LEU A 336 -18.24 -2.56 9.11
C LEU A 336 -19.04 -3.01 7.88
N GLY A 337 -20.38 -3.03 7.97
CA GLY A 337 -21.26 -3.49 6.89
C GLY A 337 -21.56 -2.46 5.80
N ARG A 338 -21.07 -1.22 5.90
CA ARG A 338 -21.35 -0.18 4.89
C ARG A 338 -20.62 -0.50 3.58
N PRO A 339 -21.26 -0.40 2.39
CA PRO A 339 -20.57 -0.65 1.12
C PRO A 339 -19.57 0.47 0.78
N GLY A 340 -18.71 0.23 -0.22
CA GLY A 340 -17.91 1.27 -0.88
C GLY A 340 -16.45 1.38 -0.47
N ALA A 341 -15.93 0.50 0.40
CA ALA A 341 -14.51 0.41 0.70
C ALA A 341 -13.92 -0.87 0.08
N GLU A 342 -12.73 -0.77 -0.51
CA GLU A 342 -11.95 -1.93 -0.96
C GLU A 342 -11.11 -2.53 0.16
N VAL A 343 -10.84 -1.79 1.24
CA VAL A 343 -10.20 -2.29 2.46
C VAL A 343 -10.83 -1.64 3.69
N ILE A 344 -11.07 -2.41 4.74
CA ILE A 344 -11.45 -1.88 6.06
C ILE A 344 -10.29 -2.09 7.03
N VAL A 345 -9.88 -1.02 7.71
CA VAL A 345 -8.85 -1.06 8.75
C VAL A 345 -9.46 -0.55 10.03
N THR A 346 -9.41 -1.35 11.09
CA THR A 346 -9.89 -0.94 12.42
C THR A 346 -8.72 -0.71 13.36
N ALA A 347 -8.86 0.20 14.32
CA ALA A 347 -7.90 0.41 15.39
C ALA A 347 -8.62 0.53 16.74
N GLY A 348 -8.25 -0.31 17.69
CA GLY A 348 -8.99 -0.47 18.95
C GLY A 348 -10.09 -1.54 18.84
N ALA A 349 -10.68 -1.91 19.98
CA ALA A 349 -11.70 -2.95 20.10
C ALA A 349 -11.33 -4.32 19.44
N ALA A 350 -10.03 -4.63 19.31
CA ALA A 350 -9.47 -5.81 18.63
C ALA A 350 -8.69 -6.77 19.57
N SER A 351 -8.58 -6.43 20.86
CA SER A 351 -7.76 -7.16 21.83
C SER A 351 -8.52 -8.33 22.49
N VAL A 352 -8.26 -8.54 23.78
CA VAL A 352 -8.82 -9.60 24.64
C VAL A 352 -9.64 -9.03 25.79
N GLY A 353 -10.12 -7.80 25.69
CA GLY A 353 -11.03 -7.15 26.61
C GLY A 353 -12.49 -7.51 26.33
N ARG A 354 -13.36 -7.30 27.33
CA ARG A 354 -14.80 -7.62 27.22
C ARG A 354 -15.52 -6.83 26.13
N GLU A 355 -15.04 -5.63 25.84
CA GLU A 355 -15.61 -4.68 24.88
C GLU A 355 -14.92 -4.74 23.50
N ASP A 356 -14.02 -5.70 23.28
CA ASP A 356 -13.40 -5.93 21.96
C ASP A 356 -14.38 -6.65 21.02
N TRP A 357 -15.34 -5.88 20.51
CA TRP A 357 -16.43 -6.39 19.66
C TRP A 357 -16.04 -6.60 18.20
N VAL A 358 -14.96 -5.98 17.71
CA VAL A 358 -14.62 -6.00 16.27
C VAL A 358 -14.36 -7.42 15.77
N PRO A 359 -13.56 -8.28 16.44
CA PRO A 359 -13.34 -9.67 15.99
C PRO A 359 -14.65 -10.46 15.88
N VAL A 360 -15.55 -10.30 16.86
CA VAL A 360 -16.86 -10.96 16.88
C VAL A 360 -17.71 -10.50 15.71
N LEU A 361 -17.81 -9.18 15.50
CA LEU A 361 -18.62 -8.62 14.43
C LEU A 361 -18.08 -8.96 13.04
N VAL A 362 -16.76 -9.03 12.85
CA VAL A 362 -16.16 -9.47 11.58
C VAL A 362 -16.47 -10.95 11.32
N ALA A 363 -16.38 -11.81 12.35
CA ALA A 363 -16.74 -13.22 12.22
C ALA A 363 -18.25 -13.42 11.93
N GLU A 364 -19.11 -12.55 12.44
CA GLU A 364 -20.56 -12.61 12.18
C GLU A 364 -20.97 -12.06 10.81
N LEU A 365 -20.36 -10.96 10.37
CA LEU A 365 -20.68 -10.30 9.10
C LEU A 365 -19.98 -10.95 7.90
N GLY A 366 -18.96 -11.77 8.14
CA GLY A 366 -18.18 -12.45 7.12
C GLY A 366 -17.40 -13.60 7.73
N HIS A 367 -16.06 -13.50 7.75
CA HIS A 367 -15.20 -14.48 8.40
C HIS A 367 -13.94 -13.83 8.99
N LEU A 368 -13.48 -14.38 10.11
CA LEU A 368 -12.24 -14.01 10.77
C LEU A 368 -11.25 -15.16 10.64
N THR A 369 -10.17 -14.95 9.88
CA THR A 369 -9.17 -15.97 9.56
C THR A 369 -8.07 -16.02 10.62
N VAL A 370 -7.62 -14.86 11.08
CA VAL A 370 -6.57 -14.73 12.10
C VAL A 370 -7.04 -13.80 13.20
N HIS A 371 -6.79 -14.18 14.45
CA HIS A 371 -6.93 -13.31 15.61
C HIS A 371 -5.87 -13.69 16.63
N GLY A 372 -4.81 -12.89 16.70
CA GLY A 372 -3.62 -13.20 17.47
C GLY A 372 -2.44 -13.56 16.57
N VAL A 373 -1.41 -12.72 16.59
CA VAL A 373 -0.15 -12.91 15.85
C VAL A 373 1.01 -13.04 16.83
N ALA A 374 1.96 -13.92 16.53
CA ALA A 374 3.20 -14.13 17.26
C ALA A 374 4.17 -12.98 16.98
N MET A 375 3.80 -11.78 17.41
CA MET A 375 4.54 -10.54 17.15
C MET A 375 4.56 -9.64 18.39
N ARG A 376 5.66 -8.90 18.59
CA ARG A 376 5.72 -7.80 19.55
C ARG A 376 6.32 -6.53 18.90
N PRO A 377 5.62 -5.38 19.01
CA PRO A 377 4.25 -5.23 19.50
C PRO A 377 3.23 -5.91 18.55
N SER A 378 1.94 -5.69 18.75
CA SER A 378 0.89 -6.13 17.79
C SER A 378 0.35 -7.55 17.91
N SER A 379 0.59 -8.23 19.03
CA SER A 379 0.03 -9.56 19.25
C SER A 379 -1.48 -9.69 19.01
N PRO A 380 -2.35 -8.72 19.37
CA PRO A 380 -3.80 -8.87 19.15
C PRO A 380 -4.30 -8.63 17.72
N THR A 381 -3.41 -8.47 16.74
CA THR A 381 -3.81 -8.21 15.36
C THR A 381 -4.70 -9.32 14.82
N GLY A 382 -5.72 -8.93 14.06
CA GLY A 382 -6.60 -9.85 13.37
C GLY A 382 -6.73 -9.56 11.89
N VAL A 383 -7.12 -10.58 11.14
CA VAL A 383 -7.36 -10.51 9.70
C VAL A 383 -8.62 -11.31 9.38
N GLY A 384 -9.53 -10.71 8.63
CA GLY A 384 -10.75 -11.35 8.16
C GLY A 384 -11.26 -10.69 6.89
N ARG A 385 -12.48 -11.00 6.48
CA ARG A 385 -13.15 -10.37 5.34
C ARG A 385 -14.64 -10.25 5.59
N ILE A 386 -15.27 -9.27 4.96
CA ILE A 386 -16.72 -9.11 4.86
C ILE A 386 -17.06 -9.07 3.37
N GLY A 387 -17.69 -10.13 2.87
CA GLY A 387 -17.75 -10.39 1.42
C GLY A 387 -16.33 -10.47 0.83
N ASP A 388 -16.08 -9.71 -0.23
CA ASP A 388 -14.77 -9.60 -0.86
C ASP A 388 -13.87 -8.51 -0.26
N THR A 389 -14.33 -7.78 0.76
CA THR A 389 -13.54 -6.69 1.36
C THR A 389 -12.68 -7.22 2.49
N PRO A 390 -11.34 -7.19 2.39
CA PRO A 390 -10.45 -7.52 3.51
C PRO A 390 -10.64 -6.53 4.67
N VAL A 391 -10.62 -7.09 5.88
CA VAL A 391 -10.70 -6.38 7.15
C VAL A 391 -9.46 -6.68 7.98
N VAL A 392 -8.66 -5.65 8.29
CA VAL A 392 -7.48 -5.78 9.14
C VAL A 392 -7.75 -5.09 10.48
N LEU A 393 -7.65 -5.86 11.56
CA LEU A 393 -7.95 -5.42 12.92
C LEU A 393 -6.64 -5.06 13.62
N LEU A 394 -6.41 -3.77 13.82
CA LEU A 394 -5.20 -3.25 14.46
C LEU A 394 -5.42 -3.01 15.96
N PRO A 395 -4.41 -3.23 16.82
CA PRO A 395 -4.52 -2.92 18.24
C PRO A 395 -4.62 -1.41 18.48
N GLY A 396 -5.32 -1.01 19.55
CA GLY A 396 -5.51 0.42 19.89
C GLY A 396 -4.24 1.15 20.34
N ASN A 397 -3.22 0.43 20.82
CA ASN A 397 -1.94 1.02 21.22
C ASN A 397 -1.18 1.56 20.00
N PRO A 398 -0.77 2.85 19.95
CA PRO A 398 -0.29 3.47 18.71
C PRO A 398 0.90 2.80 18.02
N VAL A 399 1.92 2.34 18.75
CA VAL A 399 3.05 1.64 18.11
C VAL A 399 2.60 0.27 17.60
N SER A 400 1.71 -0.41 18.33
CA SER A 400 1.14 -1.67 17.84
C SER A 400 0.29 -1.44 16.58
N CYS A 401 -0.48 -0.36 16.55
CA CYS A 401 -1.29 0.03 15.39
C CYS A 401 -0.41 0.27 14.16
N LEU A 402 0.66 1.06 14.29
CA LEU A 402 1.63 1.31 13.22
C LEU A 402 2.25 0.00 12.70
N VAL A 403 2.78 -0.82 13.60
CA VAL A 403 3.46 -2.07 13.26
C VAL A 403 2.51 -3.07 12.59
N ALA A 404 1.30 -3.22 13.11
CA ALA A 404 0.28 -4.08 12.49
C ALA A 404 -0.15 -3.54 11.11
N TYR A 405 -0.24 -2.22 10.97
CA TYR A 405 -0.55 -1.61 9.69
C TYR A 405 0.53 -1.95 8.65
N ASP A 406 1.80 -1.71 8.97
CA ASP A 406 2.91 -1.93 8.03
C ASP A 406 3.01 -3.39 7.56
N PHE A 407 2.74 -4.34 8.45
CA PHE A 407 2.85 -5.77 8.18
C PHE A 407 1.61 -6.38 7.53
N PHE A 408 0.41 -5.81 7.70
CA PHE A 408 -0.84 -6.47 7.28
C PHE A 408 -1.75 -5.59 6.42
N ALA A 409 -2.04 -4.34 6.83
CA ALA A 409 -2.93 -3.46 6.05
C ALA A 409 -2.22 -2.83 4.85
N GLY A 410 -1.01 -2.32 5.04
CA GLY A 410 -0.20 -1.70 3.99
C GLY A 410 0.05 -2.62 2.80
N PRO A 411 0.47 -3.89 2.97
CA PRO A 411 0.67 -4.83 1.87
C PRO A 411 -0.58 -5.04 1.02
N VAL A 412 -1.76 -5.11 1.66
CA VAL A 412 -3.05 -5.24 0.98
C VAL A 412 -3.33 -4.00 0.13
N ILE A 413 -3.20 -2.81 0.73
CA ILE A 413 -3.42 -1.53 0.03
C ILE A 413 -2.46 -1.39 -1.16
N ARG A 414 -1.17 -1.66 -0.96
CA ARG A 414 -0.17 -1.63 -2.05
C ARG A 414 -0.54 -2.60 -3.17
N THR A 415 -0.86 -3.84 -2.84
CA THR A 415 -1.22 -4.87 -3.83
C THR A 415 -2.46 -4.48 -4.65
N LEU A 416 -3.52 -4.00 -3.99
CA LEU A 416 -4.73 -3.51 -4.66
C LEU A 416 -4.44 -2.28 -5.54
N GLY A 417 -3.48 -1.42 -5.14
CA GLY A 417 -3.02 -0.27 -5.92
C GLY A 417 -1.99 -0.57 -7.01
N GLY A 418 -1.65 -1.85 -7.24
CA GLY A 418 -0.66 -2.26 -8.23
C GLY A 418 0.82 -2.10 -7.80
N LEU A 419 1.07 -1.79 -6.54
CA LEU A 419 2.41 -1.73 -5.94
C LEU A 419 2.82 -3.09 -5.36
N ALA A 420 4.12 -3.27 -5.12
CA ALA A 420 4.65 -4.45 -4.43
C ALA A 420 4.17 -4.51 -2.97
N ALA A 421 3.85 -5.72 -2.50
CA ALA A 421 3.40 -5.97 -1.13
C ALA A 421 4.49 -5.70 -0.07
N ALA A 422 5.77 -5.67 -0.45
CA ALA A 422 6.91 -5.44 0.44
C ALA A 422 6.79 -4.10 1.22
N LEU A 423 7.48 -4.01 2.35
CA LEU A 423 7.53 -2.79 3.16
C LEU A 423 8.08 -1.61 2.35
N PRO A 424 7.51 -0.41 2.45
CA PRO A 424 7.88 0.74 1.61
C PRO A 424 9.11 1.50 2.12
N TYR A 425 9.96 0.86 2.93
CA TYR A 425 11.12 1.48 3.57
C TYR A 425 12.40 1.12 2.82
N ARG A 426 13.35 2.06 2.79
CA ARG A 426 14.71 1.73 2.35
C ARG A 426 15.36 0.81 3.37
N VAL A 427 16.13 -0.15 2.89
CA VAL A 427 16.88 -1.09 3.72
C VAL A 427 18.36 -0.75 3.64
N ALA A 428 19.03 -0.70 4.79
CA ALA A 428 20.48 -0.58 4.90
C ALA A 428 21.03 -1.72 5.76
N SER A 429 22.17 -2.29 5.37
CA SER A 429 22.95 -3.19 6.22
C SER A 429 23.90 -2.35 7.05
N LEU A 430 23.76 -2.40 8.38
CA LEU A 430 24.61 -1.65 9.29
C LEU A 430 24.95 -2.48 10.54
N PRO A 431 26.13 -2.30 11.15
CA PRO A 431 26.52 -3.02 12.35
C PRO A 431 25.80 -2.48 13.60
N LEU A 432 25.39 -3.39 14.49
CA LEU A 432 24.85 -3.02 15.80
C LEU A 432 25.91 -2.37 16.70
N ALA A 433 25.56 -1.23 17.31
CA ALA A 433 26.32 -0.61 18.40
C ALA A 433 26.06 -1.27 19.76
N ALA A 434 24.93 -1.97 19.91
CA ALA A 434 24.59 -2.72 21.11
C ALA A 434 23.66 -3.89 20.75
N ARG A 435 23.68 -4.94 21.57
CA ARG A 435 22.86 -6.14 21.34
C ARG A 435 21.36 -5.83 21.25
N LEU A 436 20.66 -6.55 20.38
CA LEU A 436 19.21 -6.68 20.37
C LEU A 436 18.81 -8.00 21.01
N VAL A 437 17.78 -8.01 21.85
CA VAL A 437 17.32 -9.22 22.55
C VAL A 437 15.86 -9.49 22.20
N SER A 438 15.58 -10.71 21.77
CA SER A 438 14.26 -11.22 21.43
C SER A 438 13.97 -12.54 22.13
N GLN A 439 12.77 -13.09 21.93
CA GLN A 439 12.39 -14.40 22.42
C GLN A 439 11.95 -15.25 21.22
N ILE A 440 12.45 -16.48 21.15
CA ILE A 440 12.04 -17.45 20.14
C ILE A 440 10.51 -17.64 20.19
N GLY A 441 9.91 -17.81 19.01
CA GLY A 441 8.47 -17.99 18.83
C GLY A 441 7.70 -16.68 18.71
N ARG A 442 8.37 -15.54 18.48
CA ARG A 442 7.72 -14.31 18.02
C ARG A 442 8.62 -13.43 17.18
N THR A 443 8.04 -12.69 16.24
CA THR A 443 8.74 -11.60 15.54
C THR A 443 8.77 -10.34 16.42
N ASP A 444 9.93 -9.74 16.61
CA ASP A 444 10.08 -8.47 17.30
C ASP A 444 10.35 -7.32 16.32
N TYR A 445 9.65 -6.20 16.53
CA TYR A 445 9.92 -4.93 15.87
C TYR A 445 10.77 -4.06 16.80
N ALA A 446 12.08 -4.02 16.55
CA ALA A 446 13.01 -3.22 17.34
C ALA A 446 13.17 -1.84 16.70
N ARG A 447 12.68 -0.77 17.35
CA ARG A 447 12.96 0.61 16.92
C ARG A 447 14.42 0.92 17.20
N VAL A 448 15.10 1.50 16.22
CA VAL A 448 16.53 1.78 16.27
C VAL A 448 16.85 3.18 15.77
N ARG A 449 18.02 3.67 16.17
CA ARG A 449 18.63 4.91 15.69
C ARG A 449 19.97 4.58 15.03
N VAL A 450 20.34 5.32 14.00
CA VAL A 450 21.63 5.22 13.34
C VAL A 450 22.50 6.40 13.79
N ARG A 451 23.68 6.12 14.31
CA ARG A 451 24.67 7.12 14.71
C ARG A 451 26.05 6.70 14.26
N SER A 452 26.74 7.58 13.53
CA SER A 452 28.10 7.33 13.03
C SER A 452 28.21 5.97 12.32
N GLY A 453 27.22 5.64 11.49
CA GLY A 453 27.15 4.37 10.75
C GLY A 453 26.81 3.12 11.59
N ARG A 454 26.39 3.26 12.85
CA ARG A 454 26.06 2.13 13.73
C ARG A 454 24.64 2.21 14.26
N VAL A 455 24.07 1.04 14.56
CA VAL A 455 22.66 0.89 14.97
C VAL A 455 22.52 0.79 16.48
N GLU A 456 21.85 1.75 17.10
CA GLU A 456 21.53 1.80 18.53
C GLU A 456 20.05 1.43 18.79
N PRO A 457 19.74 0.46 19.68
CA PRO A 457 18.37 0.15 20.06
C PRO A 457 17.70 1.33 20.80
N VAL A 458 16.54 1.75 20.32
CA VAL A 458 15.70 2.74 21.02
C VAL A 458 14.69 2.04 21.92
N ALA A 459 13.91 1.11 21.36
CA ALA A 459 12.90 0.37 22.10
C ALA A 459 12.41 -0.88 21.34
N ILE A 460 12.39 -2.02 22.04
CA ILE A 460 11.74 -3.26 21.57
C ILE A 460 10.31 -3.37 22.16
N GLY A 461 10.15 -3.03 23.44
CA GLY A 461 8.85 -2.95 24.15
C GLY A 461 8.21 -1.55 24.13
N GLY A 462 7.13 -1.33 24.87
CA GLY A 462 6.46 -0.02 24.90
C GLY A 462 5.53 0.19 23.70
N ALA A 463 4.45 -0.57 23.69
CA ALA A 463 3.43 -0.62 22.64
C ALA A 463 2.68 0.71 22.41
N SER A 464 2.66 1.60 23.40
CA SER A 464 1.98 2.90 23.35
C SER A 464 2.92 4.10 23.21
N ALA A 465 4.23 3.89 23.30
CA ALA A 465 5.23 4.96 23.34
C ALA A 465 5.54 5.51 21.94
N LEU A 466 4.60 6.20 21.30
CA LEU A 466 4.77 6.71 19.93
C LEU A 466 5.98 7.64 19.77
N SER A 467 6.37 8.38 20.83
CA SER A 467 7.58 9.20 20.84
C SER A 467 8.89 8.42 20.63
N SER A 468 8.89 7.10 20.88
CA SER A 468 10.06 6.26 20.56
C SER A 468 10.19 6.00 19.05
N VAL A 469 9.07 5.98 18.31
CA VAL A 469 9.08 5.89 16.85
C VAL A 469 9.60 7.19 16.26
N THR A 470 9.12 8.34 16.75
CA THR A 470 9.56 9.66 16.26
C THR A 470 11.02 9.99 16.60
N ARG A 471 11.63 9.24 17.52
CA ARG A 471 13.05 9.36 17.90
C ARG A 471 13.94 8.33 17.21
N ALA A 472 13.35 7.36 16.52
CA ALA A 472 14.04 6.31 15.80
C ALA A 472 14.22 6.73 14.34
N ASP A 473 15.33 6.31 13.73
CA ASP A 473 15.57 6.51 12.30
C ASP A 473 14.97 5.37 11.49
N GLY A 474 14.66 4.26 12.15
CA GLY A 474 14.08 3.08 11.53
C GLY A 474 13.82 1.97 12.53
N PHE A 475 13.74 0.75 12.01
CA PHE A 475 13.54 -0.46 12.79
C PHE A 475 14.28 -1.66 12.21
N VAL A 476 14.59 -2.62 13.09
CA VAL A 476 15.08 -3.95 12.74
C VAL A 476 13.98 -4.96 13.04
N VAL A 477 13.72 -5.85 12.08
CA VAL A 477 12.82 -6.98 12.26
C VAL A 477 13.63 -8.17 12.76
N ILE A 478 13.35 -8.63 13.98
CA ILE A 478 13.98 -9.83 14.53
C ILE A 478 13.02 -11.01 14.27
N PRO A 479 13.43 -12.01 13.46
CA PRO A 479 12.56 -13.11 13.07
C PRO A 479 12.27 -14.04 14.25
N GLU A 480 11.18 -14.80 14.14
CA GLU A 480 10.69 -15.65 15.24
C GLU A 480 11.65 -16.78 15.67
N ALA A 481 12.58 -17.16 14.81
CA ALA A 481 13.61 -18.16 15.10
C ALA A 481 14.84 -17.58 15.81
N SER A 482 14.87 -16.27 16.10
CA SER A 482 16.04 -15.58 16.64
C SER A 482 15.84 -15.15 18.10
N GLU A 483 16.89 -15.29 18.91
CA GLU A 483 16.97 -14.70 20.26
C GLU A 483 17.44 -13.23 20.24
N GLY A 484 17.60 -12.66 19.05
CA GLY A 484 18.20 -11.35 18.82
C GLY A 484 19.62 -11.47 18.27
N TYR A 485 20.37 -10.38 18.37
CA TYR A 485 21.67 -10.22 17.69
C TYR A 485 22.68 -9.58 18.65
N PRO A 486 23.92 -10.11 18.75
CA PRO A 486 24.97 -9.49 19.54
C PRO A 486 25.44 -8.17 18.92
N GLU A 487 26.14 -7.37 19.72
CA GLU A 487 26.85 -6.17 19.24
C GLU A 487 27.79 -6.52 18.08
N GLY A 488 27.92 -5.59 17.12
CA GLY A 488 28.75 -5.76 15.93
C GLY A 488 28.13 -6.57 14.80
N THR A 489 26.99 -7.23 15.03
CA THR A 489 26.28 -7.97 13.97
C THR A 489 25.73 -6.99 12.92
N GLU A 490 25.98 -7.28 11.65
CA GLU A 490 25.33 -6.62 10.52
C GLU A 490 23.84 -6.97 10.49
N VAL A 491 22.98 -5.96 10.51
CA VAL A 491 21.52 -6.13 10.50
C VAL A 491 20.87 -5.28 9.42
N GLU A 492 19.76 -5.77 8.87
CA GLU A 492 18.92 -5.00 7.96
C GLU A 492 18.06 -4.02 8.75
N VAL A 493 18.27 -2.72 8.46
CA VAL A 493 17.52 -1.62 9.06
C VAL A 493 16.56 -1.06 8.02
N HIS A 494 15.27 -1.09 8.35
CA HIS A 494 14.22 -0.40 7.59
C HIS A 494 14.14 1.04 8.05
N LEU A 495 14.58 1.97 7.21
CA LEU A 495 14.70 3.38 7.55
C LEU A 495 13.40 4.14 7.24
N TYR A 496 12.91 4.91 8.22
CA TYR A 496 11.73 5.78 8.05
C TYR A 496 12.00 6.95 7.11
N GLN A 497 13.24 7.45 7.11
CA GLN A 497 13.75 8.50 6.23
C GLN A 497 15.17 8.10 5.78
N PRO A 498 15.69 8.64 4.65
CA PRO A 498 17.11 8.51 4.35
C PRO A 498 17.94 8.99 5.55
N PRO A 499 19.07 8.34 5.86
CA PRO A 499 19.91 8.81 6.95
C PRO A 499 20.33 10.24 6.63
N GLU A 500 20.16 11.16 7.59
CA GLU A 500 20.77 12.48 7.48
C GLU A 500 22.27 12.23 7.28
N GLY A 501 22.82 12.71 6.16
CA GLY A 501 24.26 12.65 5.95
C GLY A 501 24.94 13.34 7.11
N ASP A 502 25.97 12.72 7.68
CA ASP A 502 26.84 13.36 8.67
C ASP A 502 27.37 14.66 8.05
N GLY A 503 26.74 15.79 8.42
CA GLY A 503 27.16 17.13 8.05
C GLY A 503 28.39 17.58 8.83
#